data_AF-A0A1G6HXI3-F1
#
_entry.id   AF-A0A1G6HXI3-F1
#
_cell.length_a   1.000
_cell.length_b   1.000
_cell.length_c   1.000
_cell.angle_alpha   90.00
_cell.angle_beta   90.00
_cell.angle_gamma   90.00
#
_symmetry.space_group_name_H-M   'P 1'
#
loop_
_entity.id
_entity.type
_entity.pdbx_description
1 polymer ?
#
loop_
_entity_poly.entity_id
_entity_poly.type
_entity_poly.pdbx_seq_one_letter_code
_entity_poly.pdbx_strand_id
1 'polypeptide(L)'
;MAYLDYVNAMLERFRTKHRDLLAAHAEVHLYAMVDPTALSQYERYKPSAWLAIVQRMSLYAGSGLDILEATGPVLLAMPDLRNTSKLTASSFSTRAPTSADVFVELLALATHSAAHVTWIWSPHEMGTLVAHLQTLLHARLGPDDEDAWFFFYQPSHLQVLHEQLPEVTRRHMFGPIHAWWMLSLHGQLVELEGEGAPVPPAWDAFPVPGDVVTALQRAAMPEQVHAWLEKTCLNLTTSPRHNGQVAEIAPLVKRALDYSLARKKDVVTFVIYGLHYKVDYDQHPHLQALLTGAADQGRPLAQAYRAVSLDVWDELAQTAQQRVNAQAARALHAALRKAGQISLRARIVNATGSAISGVFFDLPGNPHAGRQFVGSVDGRSFGEAVLDKEALVSPLPGDKLILHWIEFTDYAPGRCMRTPRRRELVVNGELPTEERSGLLEIRFGKYGEAIVMHKDEASFHKQ
;
A
#
# COMPACT_ATOMS: atom_id res chain seq x y z
N MET A 1 -11.48 0.72 -16.05
CA MET A 1 -12.20 1.52 -15.03
C MET A 1 -11.32 1.85 -13.83
N ALA A 2 -10.63 0.89 -13.21
CA ALA A 2 -9.85 1.10 -11.97
C ALA A 2 -8.88 2.30 -11.95
N TYR A 3 -8.14 2.60 -13.03
CA TYR A 3 -7.19 3.73 -13.03
C TYR A 3 -7.88 5.09 -13.01
N LEU A 4 -8.95 5.28 -13.78
CA LEU A 4 -9.68 6.55 -13.80
C LEU A 4 -10.38 6.83 -12.46
N ASP A 5 -10.85 5.77 -11.80
CA ASP A 5 -11.41 5.86 -10.45
C ASP A 5 -10.33 6.26 -9.43
N TYR A 6 -9.13 5.66 -9.53
CA TYR A 6 -7.97 6.05 -8.71
C TYR A 6 -7.58 7.52 -8.93
N VAL A 7 -7.44 7.97 -10.19
CA VAL A 7 -7.08 9.37 -10.49
C VAL A 7 -8.15 10.33 -9.98
N ASN A 8 -9.43 10.04 -10.16
CA ASN A 8 -10.51 10.87 -9.64
C ASN A 8 -10.52 10.91 -8.10
N ALA A 9 -10.25 9.78 -7.44
CA ALA A 9 -10.13 9.74 -5.99
C ALA A 9 -8.95 10.61 -5.49
N MET A 10 -7.79 10.53 -6.15
CA MET A 10 -6.64 11.37 -5.86
C MET A 10 -6.95 12.85 -6.07
N LEU A 11 -7.57 13.20 -7.20
CA LEU A 11 -7.96 14.57 -7.51
C LEU A 11 -8.90 15.16 -6.45
N GLU A 12 -9.86 14.38 -5.95
CA GLU A 12 -10.76 14.85 -4.88
C GLU A 12 -10.02 15.04 -3.55
N ARG A 13 -8.98 14.25 -3.25
CA ARG A 13 -8.14 14.49 -2.07
C ARG A 13 -7.41 15.83 -2.17
N PHE A 14 -6.82 16.15 -3.32
CA PHE A 14 -6.17 17.44 -3.55
C PHE A 14 -7.17 18.61 -3.43
N ARG A 15 -8.37 18.48 -3.99
CA ARG A 15 -9.43 19.51 -3.85
C ARG A 15 -9.88 19.68 -2.42
N THR A 16 -10.07 18.58 -1.69
CA THR A 16 -10.48 18.62 -0.29
C THR A 16 -9.44 19.35 0.54
N LYS A 17 -8.15 18.98 0.45
CA LYS A 17 -7.08 19.68 1.16
C LYS A 17 -7.01 21.16 0.80
N HIS A 18 -7.17 21.51 -0.48
CA HIS A 18 -7.19 22.91 -0.89
C HIS A 18 -8.35 23.69 -0.25
N ARG A 19 -9.56 23.11 -0.22
CA ARG A 19 -10.72 23.72 0.47
C ARG A 19 -10.47 23.90 1.96
N ASP A 20 -9.92 22.87 2.62
CA ASP A 20 -9.65 22.90 4.05
C ASP A 20 -8.60 23.96 4.41
N LEU A 21 -7.52 24.05 3.61
CA LEU A 21 -6.48 25.06 3.81
C LEU A 21 -6.98 26.48 3.55
N LEU A 22 -7.78 26.72 2.51
CA LEU A 22 -8.37 28.04 2.25
C LEU A 22 -9.40 28.47 3.31
N ALA A 23 -10.06 27.51 3.97
CA ALA A 23 -10.94 27.81 5.09
C ALA A 23 -10.16 28.24 6.34
N ALA A 24 -8.92 27.76 6.50
CA ALA A 24 -8.07 28.03 7.66
C ALA A 24 -7.05 29.17 7.43
N HIS A 25 -6.67 29.46 6.19
CA HIS A 25 -5.56 30.35 5.84
C HIS A 25 -5.92 31.29 4.67
N ALA A 26 -5.27 32.45 4.63
CA ALA A 26 -5.54 33.48 3.63
C ALA A 26 -4.94 33.17 2.25
N GLU A 27 -3.76 32.57 2.21
CA GLU A 27 -3.03 32.26 0.98
C GLU A 27 -2.58 30.80 0.99
N VAL A 28 -2.82 30.10 -0.11
CA VAL A 28 -2.51 28.68 -0.28
C VAL A 28 -2.07 28.46 -1.72
N HIS A 29 -0.85 27.96 -1.87
CA HIS A 29 -0.26 27.56 -3.14
C HIS A 29 0.03 26.07 -3.13
N LEU A 30 -0.13 25.44 -4.30
CA LEU A 30 0.26 24.06 -4.54
C LEU A 30 1.42 24.04 -5.52
N TYR A 31 2.47 23.34 -5.15
CA TYR A 31 3.64 23.11 -6.00
C TYR A 31 3.86 21.61 -6.19
N ALA A 32 4.41 21.23 -7.34
CA ALA A 32 4.95 19.88 -7.56
C ALA A 32 6.46 19.98 -7.73
N MET A 33 7.21 19.27 -6.90
CA MET A 33 8.65 19.15 -7.03
C MET A 33 8.96 17.87 -7.79
N VAL A 34 9.67 18.01 -8.91
CA VAL A 34 9.82 16.95 -9.91
C VAL A 34 11.30 16.68 -10.18
N ASP A 35 11.64 15.40 -10.26
CA ASP A 35 12.96 14.96 -10.72
C ASP A 35 13.14 15.26 -12.23
N PRO A 36 14.21 15.96 -12.63
CA PRO A 36 14.42 16.36 -14.01
C PRO A 36 14.72 15.18 -14.94
N THR A 37 15.26 14.07 -14.41
CA THR A 37 15.47 12.85 -15.20
C THR A 37 14.12 12.26 -15.62
N ALA A 38 13.12 12.31 -14.74
CA ALA A 38 11.75 11.90 -15.05
C ALA A 38 11.12 12.82 -16.11
N LEU A 39 11.29 14.14 -15.97
CA LEU A 39 10.79 15.12 -16.96
C LEU A 39 11.44 14.92 -18.33
N SER A 40 12.78 14.80 -18.39
CA SER A 40 13.51 14.68 -19.65
C SER A 40 13.21 13.36 -20.38
N GLN A 41 13.03 12.26 -19.66
CA GLN A 41 12.57 11.00 -20.26
C GLN A 41 11.16 11.18 -20.83
N TYR A 42 10.26 11.81 -20.07
CA TYR A 42 8.88 12.03 -20.51
C TYR A 42 8.80 12.94 -21.75
N GLU A 43 9.55 14.04 -21.77
CA GLU A 43 9.64 14.98 -22.90
C GLU A 43 10.18 14.33 -24.18
N ARG A 44 11.10 13.36 -24.08
CA ARG A 44 11.62 12.61 -25.24
C ARG A 44 10.56 11.76 -25.93
N TYR A 45 9.63 11.19 -25.19
CA TYR A 45 8.59 10.31 -25.74
C TYR A 45 7.31 11.05 -26.12
N LYS A 46 7.02 12.19 -25.47
CA LYS A 46 5.91 13.07 -25.79
C LYS A 46 6.33 14.53 -25.61
N PRO A 47 6.33 15.37 -26.66
CA PRO A 47 6.45 16.81 -26.51
C PRO A 47 5.33 17.29 -25.57
N SER A 48 5.72 17.67 -24.35
CA SER A 48 4.79 17.79 -23.23
C SER A 48 4.09 19.14 -23.25
N ALA A 49 3.05 19.27 -24.08
CA ALA A 49 2.25 20.49 -24.19
C ALA A 49 1.73 20.98 -22.82
N TRP A 50 1.49 20.08 -21.88
CA TRP A 50 1.04 20.41 -20.52
C TRP A 50 2.05 21.23 -19.70
N LEU A 51 3.35 21.14 -19.97
CA LEU A 51 4.36 21.96 -19.29
C LEU A 51 4.31 23.43 -19.73
N ALA A 52 3.77 23.73 -20.91
CA ALA A 52 3.76 25.08 -21.46
C ALA A 52 2.93 26.09 -20.65
N ILE A 53 1.99 25.60 -19.82
CA ILE A 53 1.11 26.44 -18.98
C ILE A 53 1.57 26.52 -17.53
N VAL A 54 2.70 25.90 -17.19
CA VAL A 54 3.17 25.74 -15.81
C VAL A 54 4.41 26.60 -15.60
N GLN A 55 4.37 27.48 -14.60
CA GLN A 55 5.55 28.21 -14.15
C GLN A 55 6.51 27.21 -13.47
N ARG A 56 7.79 27.28 -13.82
CA ARG A 56 8.82 26.39 -13.28
C ARG A 56 10.01 27.15 -12.73
N MET A 57 10.62 26.63 -11.67
CA MET A 57 11.83 27.18 -11.07
C MET A 57 12.76 26.04 -10.65
N SER A 58 14.02 26.10 -11.06
CA SER A 58 15.02 25.11 -10.63
C SER A 58 15.39 25.36 -9.18
N LEU A 59 15.49 24.29 -8.39
CA LEU A 59 16.00 24.40 -7.02
C LEU A 59 17.49 24.77 -7.00
N TYR A 60 18.25 24.44 -8.04
CA TYR A 60 19.69 24.69 -8.06
C TYR A 60 20.09 26.04 -8.64
N ALA A 61 19.21 26.69 -9.39
CA ALA A 61 19.49 28.00 -9.97
C ALA A 61 19.74 29.06 -8.89
N GLY A 62 20.92 29.69 -8.92
CA GLY A 62 21.35 30.70 -7.97
C GLY A 62 21.80 30.15 -6.61
N SER A 63 21.93 28.83 -6.45
CA SER A 63 22.34 28.18 -5.19
C SER A 63 23.84 27.89 -5.09
N GLY A 64 24.61 28.15 -6.15
CA GLY A 64 26.00 27.71 -6.28
C GLY A 64 26.16 26.31 -6.87
N LEU A 65 25.05 25.59 -7.09
CA LEU A 65 24.97 24.34 -7.87
C LEU A 65 24.55 24.58 -9.33
N ASP A 66 24.80 25.77 -9.87
CA ASP A 66 24.32 26.17 -11.20
C ASP A 66 24.81 25.24 -12.33
N ILE A 67 26.01 24.66 -12.17
CA ILE A 67 26.54 23.66 -13.10
C ILE A 67 25.70 22.37 -13.16
N LEU A 68 24.90 22.11 -12.12
CA LEU A 68 23.99 20.97 -12.00
C LEU A 68 22.53 21.37 -12.25
N GLU A 69 22.24 22.60 -12.66
CA GLU A 69 20.86 23.11 -12.81
C GLU A 69 20.01 22.20 -13.70
N ALA A 70 20.58 21.68 -14.80
CA ALA A 70 19.92 20.76 -15.71
C ALA A 70 19.59 19.38 -15.11
N THR A 71 20.18 19.07 -13.95
CA THR A 71 20.05 17.80 -13.23
C THR A 71 19.44 17.96 -11.83
N GLY A 72 19.10 19.18 -11.44
CA GLY A 72 18.45 19.49 -10.16
C GLY A 72 16.93 19.39 -10.21
N PRO A 73 16.26 19.14 -9.07
CA PRO A 73 14.81 19.10 -9.00
C PRO A 73 14.21 20.45 -9.40
N VAL A 74 13.07 20.37 -10.08
CA VAL A 74 12.33 21.55 -10.57
C VAL A 74 11.02 21.66 -9.81
N LEU A 75 10.75 22.85 -9.28
CA LEU A 75 9.48 23.18 -8.68
C LEU A 75 8.53 23.72 -9.75
N LEU A 76 7.32 23.16 -9.82
CA LEU A 76 6.27 23.50 -10.76
C LEU A 76 5.10 24.12 -10.00
N ALA A 77 4.65 25.31 -10.40
CA ALA A 77 3.44 25.93 -9.87
C ALA A 77 2.20 25.20 -10.40
N MET A 78 1.50 24.48 -9.53
CA MET A 78 0.33 23.72 -9.95
C MET A 78 -0.82 24.67 -10.31
N PRO A 79 -1.51 24.42 -11.43
CA PRO A 79 -2.70 25.18 -11.77
C PRO A 79 -3.82 24.87 -10.78
N ASP A 80 -4.79 25.80 -10.66
CA ASP A 80 -5.90 25.63 -9.74
C ASP A 80 -6.77 24.41 -10.11
N LEU A 81 -6.84 23.44 -9.20
CA LEU A 81 -7.56 22.18 -9.38
C LEU A 81 -9.03 22.26 -8.92
N ARG A 82 -9.46 23.34 -8.25
CA ARG A 82 -10.80 23.48 -7.65
C ARG A 82 -11.92 23.38 -8.69
N ASN A 83 -11.73 24.02 -9.84
CA ASN A 83 -12.72 24.09 -10.92
C ASN A 83 -12.58 22.95 -11.93
N THR A 84 -11.66 22.01 -11.70
CA THR A 84 -11.54 20.85 -12.58
C THR A 84 -12.79 19.97 -12.38
N SER A 85 -13.39 19.47 -13.46
CA SER A 85 -14.53 18.54 -13.34
C SER A 85 -14.06 17.13 -12.96
N LYS A 86 -14.98 16.22 -12.64
CA LYS A 86 -14.65 14.79 -12.59
C LYS A 86 -14.15 14.35 -13.97
N LEU A 87 -13.04 13.62 -14.00
CA LEU A 87 -12.42 13.16 -15.24
C LEU A 87 -13.19 11.98 -15.82
N THR A 88 -13.47 12.06 -17.11
CA THR A 88 -14.08 11.00 -17.93
C THR A 88 -13.09 10.60 -19.03
N ALA A 89 -13.35 9.47 -19.72
CA ALA A 89 -12.51 9.07 -20.85
C ALA A 89 -12.44 10.13 -21.97
N SER A 90 -13.46 11.00 -22.07
CA SER A 90 -13.53 12.12 -23.02
C SER A 90 -12.78 13.38 -22.57
N SER A 91 -12.31 13.45 -21.31
CA SER A 91 -11.57 14.60 -20.78
C SER A 91 -10.21 14.82 -21.45
N PHE A 92 -9.71 13.83 -22.20
CA PHE A 92 -8.35 13.81 -22.77
C PHE A 92 -8.30 14.08 -24.29
N SER A 93 -9.30 14.78 -24.86
CA SER A 93 -9.33 15.08 -26.31
C SER A 93 -8.69 16.43 -26.67
N THR A 94 -7.80 16.36 -27.67
CA THR A 94 -7.04 17.37 -28.44
C THR A 94 -7.45 18.85 -28.35
N ARG A 95 -7.27 19.47 -27.18
CA ARG A 95 -7.25 20.94 -27.01
C ARG A 95 -5.98 21.37 -26.28
N ALA A 96 -5.81 22.69 -26.17
CA ALA A 96 -4.80 23.31 -25.33
C ALA A 96 -4.77 22.64 -23.93
N PRO A 97 -3.58 22.48 -23.34
CA PRO A 97 -3.41 21.82 -22.05
C PRO A 97 -4.27 22.49 -20.97
N THR A 98 -4.85 21.66 -20.11
CA THR A 98 -5.71 22.08 -18.99
C THR A 98 -5.05 21.76 -17.64
N SER A 99 -5.59 22.32 -16.55
CA SER A 99 -5.15 21.98 -15.19
C SER A 99 -5.26 20.48 -14.88
N ALA A 100 -6.25 19.82 -15.46
CA ALA A 100 -6.44 18.37 -15.33
C ALA A 100 -5.29 17.59 -15.96
N ASP A 101 -4.81 18.03 -17.13
CA ASP A 101 -3.73 17.36 -17.85
C ASP A 101 -2.44 17.43 -17.03
N VAL A 102 -2.11 18.60 -16.48
CA VAL A 102 -0.94 18.78 -15.58
C VAL A 102 -1.02 17.81 -14.40
N PHE A 103 -2.19 17.72 -13.74
CA PHE A 103 -2.38 16.82 -12.60
C PHE A 103 -2.23 15.35 -12.99
N VAL A 104 -2.87 14.92 -14.08
CA VAL A 104 -2.86 13.52 -14.52
C VAL A 104 -1.44 13.09 -14.92
N GLU A 105 -0.70 13.96 -15.61
CA GLU A 105 0.66 13.65 -16.08
C GLU A 105 1.64 13.57 -14.91
N LEU A 106 1.56 14.49 -13.95
CA LEU A 106 2.38 14.43 -12.73
C LEU A 106 2.02 13.22 -11.86
N LEU A 107 0.74 12.89 -11.73
CA LEU A 107 0.32 11.68 -11.02
C LEU A 107 0.81 10.43 -11.75
N ALA A 108 0.77 10.40 -13.09
CA ALA A 108 1.30 9.28 -13.87
C ALA A 108 2.82 9.10 -13.62
N LEU A 109 3.59 10.18 -13.62
CA LEU A 109 5.03 10.15 -13.28
C LEU A 109 5.27 9.58 -11.88
N ALA A 110 4.50 10.04 -10.89
CA ALA A 110 4.59 9.57 -9.50
C ALA A 110 4.20 8.08 -9.36
N THR A 111 3.17 7.63 -10.09
CA THR A 111 2.75 6.22 -10.06
C THR A 111 3.74 5.29 -10.75
N HIS A 112 4.53 5.82 -11.70
CA HIS A 112 5.63 5.08 -12.33
C HIS A 112 6.78 4.89 -11.34
N SER A 113 7.27 5.99 -10.75
CA SER A 113 8.23 5.98 -9.64
C SER A 113 7.85 7.05 -8.62
N ALA A 114 7.72 6.64 -7.36
CA ALA A 114 7.38 7.52 -6.25
C ALA A 114 8.47 8.57 -6.03
N ALA A 115 9.72 8.31 -6.45
CA ALA A 115 10.84 9.23 -6.40
C ALA A 115 10.69 10.45 -7.33
N HIS A 116 9.85 10.35 -8.37
CA HIS A 116 9.81 11.37 -9.43
C HIS A 116 9.07 12.64 -9.05
N VAL A 117 8.03 12.56 -8.21
CA VAL A 117 7.16 13.70 -7.92
C VAL A 117 6.75 13.70 -6.46
N THR A 118 6.89 14.86 -5.84
CA THR A 118 6.23 15.19 -4.56
C THR A 118 5.47 16.50 -4.71
N TRP A 119 4.56 16.78 -3.80
CA TRP A 119 3.74 17.99 -3.82
C TRP A 119 3.90 18.77 -2.51
N ILE A 120 3.91 20.09 -2.60
CA ILE A 120 4.09 20.98 -1.46
C ILE A 120 2.92 21.95 -1.42
N TRP A 121 2.21 21.97 -0.28
CA TRP A 121 1.23 22.99 0.04
C TRP A 121 1.92 24.07 0.87
N SER A 122 1.91 25.32 0.41
CA SER A 122 2.66 26.41 1.03
C SER A 122 1.85 27.70 1.03
N PRO A 123 1.93 28.53 2.09
CA PRO A 123 1.39 29.89 2.05
C PRO A 123 2.30 30.85 1.26
N HIS A 124 3.56 30.46 1.00
CA HIS A 124 4.55 31.31 0.35
C HIS A 124 4.53 31.17 -1.17
N GLU A 125 4.76 32.27 -1.87
CA GLU A 125 5.02 32.29 -3.31
C GLU A 125 6.26 31.46 -3.68
N MET A 126 6.32 31.04 -4.95
CA MET A 126 7.30 30.07 -5.44
C MET A 126 8.74 30.52 -5.21
N GLY A 127 9.06 31.80 -5.43
CA GLY A 127 10.42 32.32 -5.24
C GLY A 127 10.86 32.27 -3.78
N THR A 128 9.97 32.67 -2.85
CA THR A 128 10.22 32.60 -1.41
C THR A 128 10.40 31.17 -0.93
N LEU A 129 9.56 30.25 -1.41
CA LEU A 129 9.67 28.83 -1.08
C LEU A 129 10.98 28.23 -1.61
N VAL A 130 11.34 28.50 -2.87
CA VAL A 130 12.61 28.00 -3.45
C VAL A 130 13.81 28.55 -2.70
N ALA A 131 13.83 29.85 -2.37
CA ALA A 131 14.90 30.45 -1.59
C ALA A 131 15.07 29.75 -0.23
N HIS A 132 13.97 29.41 0.45
CA HIS A 132 14.03 28.63 1.69
C HIS A 132 14.55 27.20 1.45
N LEU A 133 14.02 26.48 0.46
CA LEU A 133 14.47 25.11 0.17
C LEU A 133 15.96 25.06 -0.23
N GLN A 134 16.48 26.11 -0.86
CA GLN A 134 17.90 26.24 -1.21
C GLN A 134 18.80 26.30 0.02
N THR A 135 18.36 26.91 1.12
CA THR A 135 19.16 26.96 2.36
C THR A 135 19.34 25.58 2.99
N LEU A 136 18.50 24.61 2.62
CA LEU A 136 18.55 23.24 3.12
C LEU A 136 19.51 22.34 2.30
N LEU A 137 20.02 22.83 1.16
CA LEU A 137 20.92 22.07 0.29
C LEU A 137 22.33 21.95 0.86
N HIS A 138 22.77 22.89 1.70
CA HIS A 138 24.04 22.79 2.41
C HIS A 138 23.77 22.29 3.83
N ALA A 139 24.32 21.13 4.17
CA ALA A 139 24.12 20.51 5.48
C ALA A 139 25.45 20.15 6.16
N ARG A 140 25.43 20.09 7.49
CA ARG A 140 26.47 19.47 8.32
C ARG A 140 25.98 18.11 8.78
N LEU A 141 26.72 17.07 8.42
CA LEU A 141 26.32 15.69 8.63
C LEU A 141 27.06 15.05 9.81
N GLY A 142 26.30 14.51 10.74
CA GLY A 142 26.83 13.68 11.83
C GLY A 142 27.56 14.45 12.92
N PRO A 143 28.22 13.74 13.86
CA PRO A 143 28.92 14.36 14.98
C PRO A 143 30.23 15.06 14.56
N ASP A 144 30.73 14.77 13.37
CA ASP A 144 31.98 15.33 12.83
C ASP A 144 31.75 16.63 12.05
N ASP A 145 30.49 17.11 11.96
CA ASP A 145 30.09 18.32 11.23
C ASP A 145 30.60 18.37 9.78
N GLU A 146 30.57 17.22 9.08
CA GLU A 146 31.02 17.16 7.69
C GLU A 146 30.10 18.00 6.79
N ASP A 147 30.67 19.03 6.15
CA ASP A 147 29.95 19.86 5.18
C ASP A 147 29.67 19.08 3.90
N ALA A 148 28.39 18.97 3.55
CA ALA A 148 27.95 18.23 2.37
C ALA A 148 26.79 18.90 1.65
N TRP A 149 26.71 18.63 0.34
CA TRP A 149 25.49 18.88 -0.44
C TRP A 149 24.45 17.81 -0.10
N PHE A 150 23.30 18.26 0.40
CA PHE A 150 22.25 17.42 0.93
C PHE A 150 21.01 17.40 0.05
N PHE A 151 20.80 16.27 -0.61
CA PHE A 151 19.63 16.02 -1.45
C PHE A 151 18.44 15.53 -0.61
N PHE A 152 17.94 16.41 0.26
CA PHE A 152 16.86 16.13 1.23
C PHE A 152 15.52 15.76 0.58
N TYR A 153 15.32 16.19 -0.66
CA TYR A 153 14.06 16.13 -1.39
C TYR A 153 13.69 14.73 -1.92
N GLN A 154 14.57 13.74 -1.75
CA GLN A 154 14.27 12.36 -2.10
C GLN A 154 13.13 11.83 -1.19
N PRO A 155 12.07 11.21 -1.72
CA PRO A 155 10.94 10.78 -0.90
C PRO A 155 11.32 9.83 0.24
N SER A 156 12.29 8.95 0.03
CA SER A 156 12.84 8.09 1.09
C SER A 156 13.50 8.87 2.23
N HIS A 157 14.06 10.05 1.94
CA HIS A 157 14.64 10.93 2.95
C HIS A 157 13.58 11.75 3.68
N LEU A 158 12.59 12.30 2.95
CA LEU A 158 11.59 13.20 3.51
C LEU A 158 10.86 12.61 4.72
N GLN A 159 10.46 11.33 4.65
CA GLN A 159 9.79 10.66 5.77
C GLN A 159 10.71 10.53 6.99
N VAL A 160 11.97 10.11 6.80
CA VAL A 160 12.97 10.01 7.87
C VAL A 160 13.23 11.38 8.50
N LEU A 161 13.36 12.43 7.67
CA LEU A 161 13.59 13.79 8.14
C LEU A 161 12.40 14.30 8.97
N HIS A 162 11.18 14.03 8.54
CA HIS A 162 9.99 14.43 9.29
C HIS A 162 9.88 13.69 10.63
N GLU A 163 10.19 12.39 10.67
CA GLU A 163 10.01 11.56 11.87
C GLU A 163 11.16 11.68 12.89
N GLN A 164 12.40 11.93 12.44
CA GLN A 164 13.60 11.75 13.26
C GLN A 164 14.44 13.01 13.45
N LEU A 165 14.19 14.09 12.70
CA LEU A 165 14.88 15.35 12.98
C LEU A 165 14.50 15.89 14.37
N PRO A 166 15.46 16.50 15.09
CA PRO A 166 15.14 17.28 16.28
C PRO A 166 14.09 18.33 15.98
N GLU A 167 13.18 18.59 16.92
CA GLU A 167 12.00 19.43 16.70
C GLU A 167 12.32 20.80 16.10
N VAL A 168 13.42 21.43 16.54
CA VAL A 168 13.85 22.74 16.02
C VAL A 168 14.24 22.65 14.54
N THR A 169 15.02 21.64 14.16
CA THR A 169 15.45 21.39 12.78
C THR A 169 14.28 20.96 11.89
N ARG A 170 13.40 20.12 12.43
CA ARG A 170 12.17 19.69 11.76
C ARG A 170 11.26 20.88 11.46
N ARG A 171 11.02 21.76 12.44
CA ARG A 171 10.26 23.00 12.24
C ARG A 171 10.94 23.97 11.28
N HIS A 172 12.28 24.05 11.29
CA HIS A 172 12.99 24.88 10.33
C HIS A 172 12.71 24.44 8.89
N MET A 173 12.71 23.13 8.61
CA MET A 173 12.48 22.56 7.28
C MET A 173 11.00 22.50 6.86
N PHE A 174 10.12 22.02 7.73
CA PHE A 174 8.71 21.74 7.41
C PHE A 174 7.75 22.82 7.92
N GLY A 175 8.19 23.70 8.84
CA GLY A 175 7.36 24.78 9.38
C GLY A 175 6.82 25.72 8.33
N PRO A 176 7.62 26.17 7.33
CA PRO A 176 7.16 27.11 6.31
C PRO A 176 6.08 26.59 5.35
N ILE A 177 5.80 25.29 5.34
CA ILE A 177 4.81 24.67 4.46
C ILE A 177 3.62 24.19 5.27
N HIS A 178 2.44 24.07 4.65
CA HIS A 178 1.29 23.45 5.30
C HIS A 178 1.41 21.91 5.31
N ALA A 179 1.90 21.34 4.21
CA ALA A 179 2.06 19.91 4.07
C ALA A 179 3.00 19.57 2.89
N TRP A 180 3.79 18.51 3.06
CA TRP A 180 4.52 17.84 1.98
C TRP A 180 3.87 16.50 1.69
N TRP A 181 3.42 16.30 0.46
CA TRP A 181 2.77 15.09 0.00
C TRP A 181 3.68 14.28 -0.92
N MET A 182 3.68 12.97 -0.76
CA MET A 182 4.42 12.03 -1.61
C MET A 182 3.61 10.74 -1.78
N LEU A 183 3.88 9.99 -2.86
CA LEU A 183 3.32 8.64 -2.97
C LEU A 183 4.22 7.64 -2.23
N SER A 184 3.61 6.68 -1.55
CA SER A 184 4.29 5.47 -1.12
C SER A 184 4.56 4.55 -2.31
N LEU A 185 5.42 3.55 -2.11
CA LEU A 185 5.68 2.49 -3.10
C LEU A 185 4.40 1.72 -3.50
N HIS A 186 3.34 1.79 -2.69
CA HIS A 186 2.03 1.19 -2.95
C HIS A 186 1.01 2.16 -3.56
N GLY A 187 1.43 3.37 -3.96
CA GLY A 187 0.58 4.37 -4.58
C GLY A 187 -0.38 5.07 -3.62
N GLN A 188 -0.13 4.98 -2.31
CA GLN A 188 -0.89 5.71 -1.30
C GLN A 188 -0.26 7.07 -1.06
N LEU A 189 -1.09 8.11 -0.94
CA LEU A 189 -0.62 9.44 -0.58
C LEU A 189 -0.23 9.49 0.91
N VAL A 190 1.01 9.87 1.16
CA VAL A 190 1.58 10.13 2.49
C VAL A 190 1.68 11.64 2.66
N GLU A 191 1.25 12.12 3.82
CA GLU A 191 1.30 13.53 4.21
C GLU A 191 2.31 13.74 5.34
N LEU A 192 3.23 14.67 5.13
CA LEU A 192 4.16 15.17 6.13
C LEU A 192 3.67 16.56 6.54
N GLU A 193 3.11 16.66 7.74
CA GLU A 193 2.48 17.89 8.23
C GLU A 193 3.52 18.99 8.49
N GLY A 194 3.15 20.22 8.11
CA GLY A 194 3.86 21.44 8.45
C GLY A 194 2.94 22.45 9.14
N GLU A 195 3.47 23.64 9.44
CA GLU A 195 2.76 24.66 10.24
C GLU A 195 2.22 25.83 9.38
N GLY A 196 2.70 25.99 8.15
CA GLY A 196 2.45 27.18 7.33
C GLY A 196 3.00 28.47 7.97
N ALA A 197 4.08 28.35 8.74
CA ALA A 197 4.72 29.46 9.43
C ALA A 197 5.49 30.37 8.46
N PRO A 198 5.86 31.60 8.88
CA PRO A 198 6.82 32.41 8.14
C PRO A 198 8.15 31.68 7.91
N VAL A 199 8.82 31.97 6.79
CA VAL A 199 10.16 31.43 6.50
C VAL A 199 11.14 31.88 7.60
N PRO A 200 11.82 30.94 8.29
CA PRO A 200 12.80 31.29 9.31
C PRO A 200 14.06 31.91 8.66
N PRO A 201 14.87 32.66 9.42
CA PRO A 201 16.20 33.07 8.98
C PRO A 201 17.03 31.85 8.59
N ALA A 202 17.76 31.95 7.48
CA ALA A 202 18.63 30.89 6.98
C ALA A 202 19.70 30.54 8.02
N TRP A 203 20.00 29.25 8.14
CA TRP A 203 21.20 28.79 8.84
C TRP A 203 22.38 28.76 7.88
N ASP A 204 23.60 28.87 8.43
CA ASP A 204 24.83 28.74 7.64
C ASP A 204 24.93 27.35 6.99
N ALA A 205 24.49 26.30 7.72
CA ALA A 205 24.34 24.95 7.22
C ALA A 205 23.23 24.23 7.99
N PHE A 206 22.50 23.37 7.32
CA PHE A 206 21.43 22.57 7.90
C PHE A 206 22.01 21.42 8.76
N PRO A 207 21.76 21.37 10.08
CA PRO A 207 22.33 20.35 10.96
C PRO A 207 21.57 19.04 10.85
N VAL A 208 22.26 17.94 10.51
CA VAL A 208 21.68 16.59 10.44
C VAL A 208 22.41 15.67 11.43
N PRO A 209 21.78 15.29 12.55
CA PRO A 209 22.38 14.40 13.54
C PRO A 209 22.82 13.04 12.99
N GLY A 210 23.82 12.40 13.61
CA GLY A 210 24.43 11.15 13.08
C GLY A 210 23.50 9.94 13.06
N ASP A 211 22.57 9.85 14.01
CA ASP A 211 21.50 8.86 14.02
C ASP A 211 20.53 9.08 12.84
N VAL A 212 20.18 10.33 12.54
CA VAL A 212 19.39 10.69 11.35
C VAL A 212 20.15 10.35 10.07
N VAL A 213 21.45 10.66 9.97
CA VAL A 213 22.29 10.26 8.82
C VAL A 213 22.25 8.74 8.62
N THR A 214 22.38 7.97 9.71
CA THR A 214 22.30 6.51 9.66
C THR A 214 20.93 6.05 9.16
N ALA A 215 19.84 6.68 9.62
CA ALA A 215 18.49 6.36 9.17
C ALA A 215 18.27 6.71 7.69
N LEU A 216 18.79 7.84 7.21
CA LEU A 216 18.74 8.25 5.80
C LEU A 216 19.47 7.24 4.90
N GLN A 217 20.67 6.81 5.29
CA GLN A 217 21.42 5.79 4.57
C GLN A 217 20.66 4.46 4.47
N ARG A 218 19.98 4.06 5.56
CA ARG A 218 19.13 2.86 5.57
C ARG A 218 17.91 3.02 4.65
N ALA A 219 17.25 4.18 4.68
CA ALA A 219 16.08 4.46 3.86
C ALA A 219 16.40 4.56 2.36
N ALA A 220 17.60 5.02 1.99
CA ALA A 220 18.06 5.06 0.60
C ALA A 220 18.50 3.70 0.04
N MET A 221 18.77 2.72 0.91
CA MET A 221 19.37 1.44 0.52
C MET A 221 18.52 0.63 -0.50
N PRO A 222 17.18 0.56 -0.42
CA PRO A 222 16.37 -0.14 -1.43
C PRO A 222 16.56 0.38 -2.85
N GLU A 223 16.51 1.71 -3.04
CA GLU A 223 16.76 2.35 -4.34
C GLU A 223 18.19 2.12 -4.82
N GLN A 224 19.17 2.17 -3.92
CA GLN A 224 20.56 1.87 -4.27
C GLN A 224 20.79 0.42 -4.72
N VAL A 225 20.08 -0.54 -4.11
CA VAL A 225 20.12 -1.95 -4.51
C VAL A 225 19.40 -2.13 -5.85
N HIS A 226 18.24 -1.50 -6.04
CA HIS A 226 17.51 -1.52 -7.30
C HIS A 226 18.35 -0.99 -8.47
N ALA A 227 18.93 0.21 -8.32
CA ALA A 227 19.82 0.80 -9.33
C ALA A 227 21.04 -0.09 -9.65
N TRP A 228 21.56 -0.84 -8.65
CA TRP A 228 22.63 -1.80 -8.89
C TRP A 228 22.15 -3.03 -9.69
N LEU A 229 20.96 -3.54 -9.41
CA LEU A 229 20.35 -4.66 -10.17
C LEU A 229 20.06 -4.27 -11.62
N GLU A 230 19.55 -3.06 -11.85
CA GLU A 230 19.34 -2.52 -13.20
C GLU A 230 20.67 -2.40 -13.96
N LYS A 231 21.70 -1.82 -13.31
CA LYS A 231 23.02 -1.66 -13.92
C LYS A 231 23.68 -3.00 -14.28
N THR A 232 23.34 -4.07 -13.55
CA THR A 232 23.86 -5.43 -13.79
C THR A 232 22.93 -6.30 -14.64
N CYS A 233 21.81 -5.73 -15.12
CA CYS A 233 20.81 -6.41 -15.94
C CYS A 233 20.21 -7.68 -15.28
N LEU A 234 20.11 -7.71 -13.96
CA LEU A 234 19.54 -8.83 -13.21
C LEU A 234 18.03 -8.64 -13.00
N ASN A 235 17.22 -9.21 -13.90
CA ASN A 235 15.75 -9.18 -13.79
C ASN A 235 15.23 -10.26 -12.83
N LEU A 236 15.33 -10.01 -11.52
CA LEU A 236 14.93 -10.96 -10.47
C LEU A 236 13.59 -10.61 -9.77
N THR A 237 13.12 -9.38 -9.95
CA THR A 237 11.84 -8.89 -9.42
C THR A 237 10.67 -9.32 -10.29
N THR A 238 9.51 -9.54 -9.69
CA THR A 238 8.30 -9.97 -10.40
C THR A 238 7.49 -8.82 -10.97
N SER A 239 7.56 -7.64 -10.35
CA SER A 239 6.90 -6.43 -10.83
C SER A 239 7.58 -5.87 -12.09
N PRO A 240 6.80 -5.48 -13.12
CA PRO A 240 7.32 -4.77 -14.29
C PRO A 240 7.47 -3.25 -14.04
N ARG A 241 7.00 -2.72 -12.90
CA ARG A 241 7.03 -1.29 -12.57
C ARG A 241 8.02 -1.01 -11.45
N HIS A 242 8.78 0.09 -11.58
CA HIS A 242 9.78 0.56 -10.61
C HIS A 242 9.31 0.47 -9.15
N ASN A 243 8.20 1.13 -8.82
CA ASN A 243 7.64 1.11 -7.45
C ASN A 243 7.41 -0.30 -6.91
N GLY A 244 6.91 -1.22 -7.73
CA GLY A 244 6.70 -2.60 -7.31
C GLY A 244 8.02 -3.37 -7.16
N GLN A 245 9.04 -3.08 -7.98
CA GLN A 245 10.37 -3.67 -7.86
C GLN A 245 11.05 -3.24 -6.55
N VAL A 246 11.02 -1.94 -6.25
CA VAL A 246 11.55 -1.40 -4.99
C VAL A 246 10.74 -1.92 -3.79
N ALA A 247 9.42 -2.09 -3.91
CA ALA A 247 8.60 -2.69 -2.86
C ALA A 247 8.94 -4.17 -2.57
N GLU A 248 9.40 -4.94 -3.57
CA GLU A 248 9.94 -6.30 -3.36
C GLU A 248 11.32 -6.28 -2.67
N ILE A 249 12.14 -5.28 -2.99
CA ILE A 249 13.51 -5.13 -2.46
C ILE A 249 13.52 -4.62 -1.02
N ALA A 250 12.69 -3.64 -0.68
CA ALA A 250 12.66 -2.98 0.62
C ALA A 250 12.60 -3.94 1.83
N PRO A 251 11.70 -4.94 1.89
CA PRO A 251 11.66 -5.87 3.01
C PRO A 251 12.90 -6.77 3.09
N LEU A 252 13.54 -7.09 1.96
CA LEU A 252 14.79 -7.86 1.94
C LEU A 252 15.97 -7.04 2.47
N VAL A 253 16.04 -5.77 2.11
CA VAL A 253 17.02 -4.83 2.65
C VAL A 253 16.85 -4.68 4.15
N LYS A 254 15.61 -4.51 4.64
CA LYS A 254 15.34 -4.44 6.08
C LYS A 254 15.86 -5.67 6.81
N ARG A 255 15.53 -6.88 6.32
CA ARG A 255 16.03 -8.14 6.91
C ARG A 255 17.55 -8.25 6.87
N ALA A 256 18.20 -7.84 5.78
CA ALA A 256 19.66 -7.83 5.71
C ALA A 256 20.27 -6.95 6.82
N LEU A 257 19.69 -5.78 7.07
CA LEU A 257 20.10 -4.89 8.14
C LEU A 257 19.80 -5.46 9.53
N ASP A 258 18.70 -6.19 9.70
CA ASP A 258 18.37 -6.89 10.96
C ASP A 258 19.39 -8.00 11.28
N TYR A 259 20.00 -8.63 10.27
CA TYR A 259 21.18 -9.51 10.42
C TYR A 259 22.50 -8.75 10.60
N SER A 260 22.47 -7.43 10.81
CA SER A 260 23.65 -6.57 10.96
C SER A 260 24.59 -6.56 9.74
N LEU A 261 24.07 -6.82 8.54
CA LEU A 261 24.86 -6.71 7.31
C LEU A 261 25.10 -5.23 6.95
N ALA A 262 26.25 -4.70 7.37
CA ALA A 262 26.58 -3.28 7.17
C ALA A 262 27.18 -2.97 5.78
N ARG A 263 27.85 -3.94 5.13
CA ARG A 263 28.50 -3.69 3.83
C ARG A 263 27.48 -3.71 2.71
N LYS A 264 27.45 -2.66 1.88
CA LYS A 264 26.56 -2.56 0.71
C LYS A 264 26.58 -3.81 -0.19
N LYS A 265 27.77 -4.40 -0.41
CA LYS A 265 27.91 -5.64 -1.21
C LYS A 265 27.23 -6.86 -0.57
N ASP A 266 27.22 -6.94 0.77
CA ASP A 266 26.54 -8.03 1.48
C ASP A 266 25.04 -7.84 1.44
N VAL A 267 24.54 -6.62 1.63
CA VAL A 267 23.11 -6.30 1.48
C VAL A 267 22.63 -6.65 0.07
N VAL A 268 23.36 -6.24 -0.97
CA VAL A 268 23.04 -6.61 -2.36
C VAL A 268 23.03 -8.13 -2.53
N THR A 269 24.05 -8.84 -2.03
CA THR A 269 24.12 -10.30 -2.11
C THR A 269 22.92 -10.96 -1.43
N PHE A 270 22.55 -10.50 -0.23
CA PHE A 270 21.39 -10.99 0.50
C PHE A 270 20.10 -10.76 -0.30
N VAL A 271 19.92 -9.58 -0.89
CA VAL A 271 18.72 -9.26 -1.69
C VAL A 271 18.65 -10.14 -2.94
N ILE A 272 19.75 -10.35 -3.67
CA ILE A 272 19.77 -11.21 -4.87
C ILE A 272 19.26 -12.62 -4.52
N TYR A 273 19.79 -13.22 -3.46
CA TYR A 273 19.39 -14.56 -3.04
C TYR A 273 17.93 -14.59 -2.56
N GLY A 274 17.48 -13.56 -1.85
CA GLY A 274 16.09 -13.45 -1.44
C GLY A 274 15.11 -13.25 -2.60
N LEU A 275 15.51 -12.54 -3.65
CA LEU A 275 14.72 -12.44 -4.88
C LEU A 275 14.74 -13.75 -5.69
N HIS A 276 15.81 -14.53 -5.63
CA HIS A 276 15.92 -15.81 -6.35
C HIS A 276 15.17 -16.95 -5.65
N TYR A 277 15.44 -17.19 -4.36
CA TYR A 277 14.86 -18.30 -3.59
C TYR A 277 13.52 -17.96 -2.92
N LYS A 278 13.08 -16.71 -3.06
CA LYS A 278 11.81 -16.16 -2.57
C LYS A 278 11.65 -16.28 -1.05
N VAL A 279 10.48 -15.83 -0.58
CA VAL A 279 9.98 -15.81 0.79
C VAL A 279 10.77 -16.66 1.78
N ASP A 280 11.27 -15.99 2.83
CA ASP A 280 11.85 -16.57 4.04
C ASP A 280 13.00 -17.57 3.80
N TYR A 281 13.72 -17.45 2.68
CA TYR A 281 14.90 -18.28 2.41
C TYR A 281 15.92 -18.20 3.55
N ASP A 282 16.07 -17.02 4.15
CA ASP A 282 16.97 -16.73 5.25
C ASP A 282 16.59 -17.44 6.57
N GLN A 283 15.38 -17.99 6.65
CA GLN A 283 14.90 -18.76 7.80
C GLN A 283 15.31 -20.24 7.75
N HIS A 284 15.96 -20.68 6.67
CA HIS A 284 16.52 -22.03 6.62
C HIS A 284 17.61 -22.19 7.70
N PRO A 285 17.61 -23.23 8.55
CA PRO A 285 18.50 -23.33 9.72
C PRO A 285 19.98 -23.12 9.41
N HIS A 286 20.49 -23.71 8.32
CA HIS A 286 21.87 -23.51 7.87
C HIS A 286 22.19 -22.08 7.43
N LEU A 287 21.25 -21.38 6.78
CA LEU A 287 21.44 -20.00 6.36
C LEU A 287 21.32 -19.04 7.53
N GLN A 288 20.39 -19.28 8.44
CA GLN A 288 20.24 -18.46 9.65
C GLN A 288 21.52 -18.51 10.50
N ALA A 289 22.05 -19.71 10.77
CA ALA A 289 23.31 -19.86 11.51
C ALA A 289 24.48 -19.14 10.82
N LEU A 290 24.54 -19.20 9.49
CA LEU A 290 25.54 -18.50 8.69
C LEU A 290 25.38 -16.99 8.77
N LEU A 291 24.17 -16.47 8.62
CA LEU A 291 23.87 -15.04 8.61
C LEU A 291 24.15 -14.40 9.97
N THR A 292 23.78 -15.07 11.07
CA THR A 292 24.09 -14.62 12.42
C THR A 292 25.59 -14.65 12.69
N GLY A 293 26.33 -15.65 12.20
CA GLY A 293 27.79 -15.73 12.38
C GLY A 293 28.61 -14.87 11.40
N ALA A 294 28.05 -14.48 10.25
CA ALA A 294 28.77 -13.75 9.21
C ALA A 294 29.09 -12.31 9.61
N ALA A 295 28.21 -11.67 10.40
CA ALA A 295 28.45 -10.35 10.96
C ALA A 295 29.69 -10.35 11.88
N ASP A 296 29.83 -11.37 12.71
CA ASP A 296 30.92 -11.49 13.69
C ASP A 296 32.27 -11.86 13.06
N GLN A 297 32.26 -12.61 11.96
CA GLN A 297 33.48 -13.12 11.32
C GLN A 297 34.08 -12.16 10.28
N GLY A 298 33.40 -11.06 9.95
CA GLY A 298 33.87 -10.08 8.95
C GLY A 298 34.02 -10.62 7.51
N ARG A 299 33.62 -11.88 7.26
CA ARG A 299 33.75 -12.55 5.96
C ARG A 299 32.72 -12.02 4.96
N PRO A 300 33.06 -11.74 3.69
CA PRO A 300 32.08 -11.34 2.67
C PRO A 300 30.95 -12.36 2.51
N LEU A 301 29.70 -11.90 2.48
CA LEU A 301 28.53 -12.78 2.45
C LEU A 301 28.53 -13.70 1.22
N ALA A 302 28.94 -13.16 0.06
CA ALA A 302 29.06 -13.93 -1.17
C ALA A 302 30.01 -15.14 -1.03
N GLN A 303 31.05 -15.02 -0.21
CA GLN A 303 31.96 -16.13 0.05
C GLN A 303 31.37 -17.14 1.04
N ALA A 304 30.62 -16.67 2.03
CA ALA A 304 29.92 -17.52 2.98
C ALA A 304 28.84 -18.35 2.26
N TYR A 305 28.02 -17.74 1.39
CA TYR A 305 26.99 -18.45 0.62
C TYR A 305 27.55 -19.53 -0.30
N ARG A 306 28.74 -19.34 -0.88
CA ARG A 306 29.42 -20.39 -1.67
C ARG A 306 29.83 -21.62 -0.85
N ALA A 307 29.95 -21.49 0.47
CA ALA A 307 30.31 -22.61 1.34
C ALA A 307 29.09 -23.41 1.82
N VAL A 308 27.87 -22.93 1.55
CA VAL A 308 26.63 -23.65 1.85
C VAL A 308 26.46 -24.80 0.86
N SER A 309 26.05 -25.97 1.35
CA SER A 309 25.81 -27.16 0.50
C SER A 309 24.81 -26.86 -0.60
N LEU A 310 25.04 -27.45 -1.79
CA LEU A 310 24.10 -27.38 -2.91
C LEU A 310 22.72 -27.92 -2.54
N ASP A 311 22.64 -28.95 -1.70
CA ASP A 311 21.36 -29.55 -1.28
C ASP A 311 20.44 -28.54 -0.58
N VAL A 312 21.01 -27.60 0.18
CA VAL A 312 20.23 -26.54 0.87
C VAL A 312 19.62 -25.58 -0.15
N TRP A 313 20.39 -25.21 -1.17
CA TRP A 313 19.91 -24.33 -2.23
C TRP A 313 18.86 -25.02 -3.11
N ASP A 314 19.04 -26.31 -3.39
CA ASP A 314 18.08 -27.12 -4.14
C ASP A 314 16.76 -27.29 -3.37
N GLU A 315 16.82 -27.57 -2.07
CA GLU A 315 15.64 -27.60 -1.21
C GLU A 315 14.88 -26.27 -1.26
N LEU A 316 15.60 -25.16 -1.07
CA LEU A 316 15.02 -23.82 -1.11
C LEU A 316 14.37 -23.52 -2.46
N ALA A 317 15.00 -23.90 -3.57
CA ALA A 317 14.42 -23.71 -4.90
C ALA A 317 13.14 -24.54 -5.10
N GLN A 318 13.16 -25.81 -4.70
CA GLN A 318 12.01 -26.72 -4.86
C GLN A 318 10.80 -26.29 -4.02
N THR A 319 11.05 -25.73 -2.84
CA THR A 319 10.00 -25.34 -1.88
C THR A 319 9.60 -23.85 -1.98
N ALA A 320 10.23 -23.08 -2.86
CA ALA A 320 9.99 -21.63 -3.00
C ALA A 320 8.51 -21.29 -3.25
N GLN A 321 7.86 -21.96 -4.22
CA GLN A 321 6.46 -21.69 -4.53
C GLN A 321 5.53 -22.07 -3.37
N GLN A 322 5.84 -23.15 -2.65
CA GLN A 322 5.06 -23.57 -1.48
C GLN A 322 5.15 -22.53 -0.36
N ARG A 323 6.34 -21.96 -0.11
CA ARG A 323 6.53 -20.86 0.86
C ARG A 323 5.77 -19.59 0.45
N VAL A 324 5.82 -19.22 -0.83
CA VAL A 324 5.05 -18.08 -1.38
C VAL A 324 3.55 -18.27 -1.13
N ASN A 325 3.01 -19.44 -1.50
CA ASN A 325 1.59 -19.75 -1.32
C ASN A 325 1.19 -19.76 0.17
N ALA A 326 2.03 -20.33 1.04
CA ALA A 326 1.79 -20.37 2.47
C ALA A 326 1.78 -18.96 3.10
N GLN A 327 2.68 -18.06 2.68
CA GLN A 327 2.69 -16.68 3.15
C GLN A 327 1.46 -15.91 2.66
N ALA A 328 1.06 -16.08 1.39
CA ALA A 328 -0.14 -15.45 0.84
C ALA A 328 -1.40 -15.89 1.61
N ALA A 329 -1.54 -17.18 1.90
CA ALA A 329 -2.63 -17.70 2.72
C ALA A 329 -2.64 -17.10 4.14
N ARG A 330 -1.47 -17.02 4.80
CA ARG A 330 -1.36 -16.38 6.13
C ARG A 330 -1.76 -14.91 6.10
N ALA A 331 -1.33 -14.16 5.08
CA ALA A 331 -1.66 -12.75 4.92
C ALA A 331 -3.17 -12.55 4.68
N LEU A 332 -3.78 -13.38 3.82
CA LEU A 332 -5.23 -13.40 3.61
C LEU A 332 -5.97 -13.67 4.92
N HIS A 333 -5.58 -14.70 5.67
CA HIS A 333 -6.21 -15.03 6.95
C HIS A 333 -6.07 -13.93 7.99
N ALA A 334 -4.92 -13.25 8.05
CA ALA A 334 -4.73 -12.10 8.92
C ALA A 334 -5.63 -10.91 8.52
N ALA A 335 -5.76 -10.64 7.22
CA ALA A 335 -6.64 -9.59 6.70
C ALA A 335 -8.11 -9.88 7.01
N LEU A 336 -8.56 -11.12 6.80
CA LEU A 336 -9.91 -11.56 7.14
C LEU A 336 -10.19 -11.44 8.64
N ARG A 337 -9.25 -11.87 9.50
CA ARG A 337 -9.36 -11.70 10.96
C ARG A 337 -9.47 -10.23 11.37
N LYS A 338 -8.71 -9.34 10.74
CA LYS A 338 -8.79 -7.89 11.00
C LYS A 338 -10.14 -7.30 10.56
N ALA A 339 -10.68 -7.77 9.43
CA ALA A 339 -12.00 -7.35 8.95
C ALA A 339 -13.15 -7.90 9.83
N GLY A 340 -12.93 -9.04 10.50
CA GLY A 340 -13.93 -9.72 11.34
C GLY A 340 -15.10 -10.33 10.56
N GLN A 341 -15.08 -10.22 9.24
CA GLN A 341 -16.17 -10.63 8.35
C GLN A 341 -15.60 -11.05 7.00
N ILE A 342 -16.34 -11.86 6.27
CA ILE A 342 -15.94 -12.37 4.95
C ILE A 342 -17.14 -12.42 4.00
N SER A 343 -16.94 -12.00 2.75
CA SER A 343 -17.94 -12.14 1.68
C SER A 343 -17.73 -13.45 0.93
N LEU A 344 -18.75 -14.29 0.87
CA LEU A 344 -18.68 -15.60 0.24
C LEU A 344 -20.06 -16.11 -0.19
N ARG A 345 -20.11 -17.25 -0.89
CA ARG A 345 -21.35 -17.88 -1.33
C ARG A 345 -22.03 -18.58 -0.15
N ALA A 346 -23.36 -18.54 -0.07
CA ALA A 346 -24.09 -19.28 0.96
C ALA A 346 -24.99 -20.34 0.34
N ARG A 347 -25.06 -21.51 0.98
CA ARG A 347 -25.95 -22.60 0.62
C ARG A 347 -26.85 -22.92 1.80
N ILE A 348 -28.17 -22.89 1.59
CA ILE A 348 -29.14 -23.37 2.57
C ILE A 348 -29.49 -24.80 2.22
N VAL A 349 -29.41 -25.70 3.20
CA VAL A 349 -29.84 -27.10 3.07
C VAL A 349 -30.98 -27.34 4.05
N ASN A 350 -32.18 -27.63 3.53
CA ASN A 350 -33.35 -27.94 4.34
C ASN A 350 -33.69 -29.43 4.26
N ALA A 351 -33.51 -30.12 5.39
CA ALA A 351 -33.85 -31.52 5.58
C ALA A 351 -34.98 -31.72 6.60
N THR A 352 -35.69 -30.64 6.98
CA THR A 352 -36.77 -30.69 7.98
C THR A 352 -38.08 -31.28 7.44
N GLY A 353 -38.27 -31.25 6.12
CA GLY A 353 -39.50 -31.67 5.44
C GLY A 353 -40.57 -30.57 5.34
N SER A 354 -40.45 -29.48 6.10
CA SER A 354 -41.34 -28.31 6.07
C SER A 354 -40.69 -27.16 5.29
N ALA A 355 -41.50 -26.27 4.72
CA ALA A 355 -40.98 -25.05 4.11
C ALA A 355 -40.41 -24.10 5.16
N ILE A 356 -39.29 -23.48 4.82
CA ILE A 356 -38.59 -22.48 5.63
C ILE A 356 -38.53 -21.19 4.82
N SER A 357 -39.15 -20.11 5.32
CA SER A 357 -39.10 -18.81 4.65
C SER A 357 -38.34 -17.76 5.45
N GLY A 358 -37.81 -16.78 4.74
CA GLY A 358 -37.29 -15.57 5.35
C GLY A 358 -36.05 -15.83 6.19
N VAL A 359 -35.15 -16.67 5.69
CA VAL A 359 -33.87 -16.95 6.36
C VAL A 359 -32.97 -15.73 6.26
N PHE A 360 -32.63 -15.17 7.41
CA PHE A 360 -31.62 -14.12 7.53
C PHE A 360 -30.83 -14.29 8.81
N PHE A 361 -29.67 -13.66 8.89
CA PHE A 361 -28.95 -13.54 10.15
C PHE A 361 -28.40 -12.15 10.36
N ASP A 362 -28.16 -11.83 11.63
CA ASP A 362 -27.56 -10.56 12.03
C ASP A 362 -26.08 -10.77 12.37
N LEU A 363 -25.22 -9.87 11.87
CA LEU A 363 -23.80 -9.85 12.17
C LEU A 363 -23.53 -9.35 13.62
N PRO A 364 -22.49 -9.86 14.29
CA PRO A 364 -22.13 -9.41 15.63
C PRO A 364 -21.84 -7.90 15.66
N GLY A 365 -22.38 -7.21 16.67
CA GLY A 365 -22.10 -5.78 16.93
C GLY A 365 -23.12 -4.78 16.38
N ASN A 366 -24.01 -5.14 15.44
CA ASN A 366 -25.11 -4.26 15.01
C ASN A 366 -26.33 -5.03 14.45
N PRO A 367 -27.38 -5.30 15.26
CA PRO A 367 -28.50 -6.16 14.90
C PRO A 367 -29.45 -5.63 13.80
N HIS A 368 -29.24 -4.42 13.27
CA HIS A 368 -30.12 -3.84 12.25
C HIS A 368 -29.40 -3.33 11.00
N ALA A 369 -28.16 -2.84 11.11
CA ALA A 369 -27.38 -2.42 9.94
C ALA A 369 -26.63 -3.58 9.24
N GLY A 370 -26.45 -4.71 9.94
CA GLY A 370 -25.67 -5.87 9.48
C GLY A 370 -26.49 -7.07 9.03
N ARG A 371 -27.79 -6.92 8.77
CA ARG A 371 -28.68 -8.06 8.44
C ARG A 371 -28.41 -8.60 7.05
N GLN A 372 -28.20 -9.92 6.96
CA GLN A 372 -27.92 -10.62 5.70
C GLN A 372 -29.09 -11.53 5.35
N PHE A 373 -29.80 -11.20 4.27
CA PHE A 373 -30.91 -12.01 3.78
C PHE A 373 -30.40 -13.12 2.87
N VAL A 374 -30.66 -14.36 3.25
CA VAL A 374 -30.21 -15.54 2.50
C VAL A 374 -31.28 -15.96 1.49
N GLY A 375 -32.52 -16.18 1.95
CA GLY A 375 -33.64 -16.56 1.07
C GLY A 375 -34.72 -17.41 1.76
N SER A 376 -35.49 -18.13 0.95
CA SER A 376 -36.52 -19.08 1.39
C SER A 376 -36.30 -20.41 0.65
N VAL A 377 -36.49 -21.53 1.35
CA VAL A 377 -36.33 -22.87 0.82
C VAL A 377 -37.59 -23.68 1.09
N ASP A 378 -38.15 -24.27 0.03
CA ASP A 378 -39.30 -25.15 0.15
C ASP A 378 -38.97 -26.43 0.93
N GLY A 379 -39.98 -27.03 1.54
CA GLY A 379 -39.88 -28.36 2.14
C GLY A 379 -40.04 -29.42 1.05
N ARG A 380 -39.28 -30.51 1.16
CA ARG A 380 -39.51 -31.72 0.36
C ARG A 380 -39.86 -32.88 1.28
N SER A 381 -40.92 -33.61 0.94
CA SER A 381 -41.33 -34.82 1.67
C SER A 381 -40.27 -35.92 1.59
N PHE A 382 -39.44 -35.90 0.54
CA PHE A 382 -38.32 -36.80 0.33
C PHE A 382 -37.09 -36.02 -0.16
N GLY A 383 -35.96 -36.21 0.53
CA GLY A 383 -34.68 -35.59 0.20
C GLY A 383 -34.50 -34.17 0.75
N GLU A 384 -33.34 -33.59 0.46
CA GLU A 384 -32.98 -32.23 0.87
C GLU A 384 -33.41 -31.21 -0.19
N ALA A 385 -33.83 -30.03 0.25
CA ALA A 385 -34.03 -28.87 -0.60
C ALA A 385 -32.86 -27.89 -0.42
N VAL A 386 -32.34 -27.37 -1.52
CA VAL A 386 -31.13 -26.54 -1.53
C VAL A 386 -31.40 -25.20 -2.19
N LEU A 387 -30.90 -24.12 -1.60
CA LEU A 387 -30.85 -22.78 -2.20
C LEU A 387 -29.43 -22.24 -2.13
N ASP A 388 -28.91 -21.80 -3.26
CA ASP A 388 -27.62 -21.13 -3.35
C ASP A 388 -27.79 -19.61 -3.47
N LYS A 389 -26.89 -18.89 -2.81
CA LYS A 389 -26.80 -17.43 -2.77
C LYS A 389 -25.38 -17.01 -3.10
N GLU A 390 -25.23 -16.24 -4.18
CA GLU A 390 -23.92 -15.91 -4.76
C GLU A 390 -23.03 -15.02 -3.88
N ALA A 391 -23.61 -14.17 -3.05
CA ALA A 391 -22.83 -13.25 -2.23
C ALA A 391 -23.57 -12.92 -0.94
N LEU A 392 -22.88 -13.12 0.18
CA LEU A 392 -23.34 -12.81 1.51
C LEU A 392 -22.15 -12.60 2.44
N VAL A 393 -22.31 -11.67 3.39
CA VAL A 393 -21.29 -11.36 4.39
C VAL A 393 -21.49 -12.24 5.62
N SER A 394 -20.51 -13.05 5.97
CA SER A 394 -20.55 -13.96 7.12
C SER A 394 -19.50 -13.54 8.15
N PRO A 395 -19.72 -13.77 9.46
CA PRO A 395 -18.65 -13.68 10.44
C PRO A 395 -17.68 -14.86 10.27
N LEU A 396 -16.54 -14.83 10.96
CA LEU A 396 -15.49 -15.83 10.76
C LEU A 396 -15.80 -17.13 11.52
N PRO A 397 -15.14 -18.26 11.16
CA PRO A 397 -15.22 -19.47 11.96
C PRO A 397 -14.81 -19.22 13.42
N GLY A 398 -15.62 -19.69 14.36
CA GLY A 398 -15.50 -19.43 15.80
C GLY A 398 -16.39 -18.30 16.31
N ASP A 399 -16.85 -17.40 15.43
CA ASP A 399 -17.74 -16.31 15.81
C ASP A 399 -19.20 -16.75 15.86
N LYS A 400 -19.98 -15.98 16.63
CA LYS A 400 -21.42 -16.18 16.78
C LYS A 400 -22.20 -15.40 15.73
N LEU A 401 -23.29 -15.98 15.27
CA LEU A 401 -24.33 -15.29 14.52
C LEU A 401 -25.72 -15.67 15.03
N ILE A 402 -26.67 -14.77 14.83
CA ILE A 402 -28.06 -14.99 15.23
C ILE A 402 -28.88 -15.27 13.97
N LEU A 403 -29.29 -16.52 13.80
CA LEU A 403 -30.09 -16.99 12.67
C LEU A 403 -31.58 -16.80 12.97
N HIS A 404 -32.31 -16.29 11.98
CA HIS A 404 -33.75 -16.05 12.01
C HIS A 404 -34.40 -16.72 10.80
N TRP A 405 -35.55 -17.34 11.01
CA TRP A 405 -36.35 -17.94 9.95
C TRP A 405 -37.81 -18.09 10.38
N ILE A 406 -38.68 -18.43 9.43
CA ILE A 406 -40.09 -18.74 9.67
C ILE A 406 -40.35 -20.15 9.19
N GLU A 407 -40.79 -21.02 10.10
CA GLU A 407 -41.28 -22.37 9.80
C GLU A 407 -42.76 -22.35 9.45
N PHE A 408 -43.13 -23.19 8.48
CA PHE A 408 -44.51 -23.42 8.07
C PHE A 408 -44.95 -24.80 8.53
N THR A 409 -45.98 -24.82 9.36
CA THR A 409 -46.62 -26.06 9.80
C THR A 409 -48.03 -26.11 9.25
N ASP A 410 -48.30 -27.11 8.41
CA ASP A 410 -49.62 -27.36 7.86
C ASP A 410 -50.41 -28.25 8.82
N TYR A 411 -51.59 -27.79 9.22
CA TYR A 411 -52.48 -28.53 10.15
C TYR A 411 -53.68 -29.15 9.44
N ALA A 412 -54.12 -28.52 8.35
CA ALA A 412 -55.24 -28.95 7.52
C ALA A 412 -55.15 -28.26 6.14
N PRO A 413 -55.82 -28.77 5.10
CA PRO A 413 -55.86 -28.11 3.79
C PRO A 413 -56.26 -26.63 3.93
N GLY A 414 -55.39 -25.72 3.51
CA GLY A 414 -55.60 -24.27 3.58
C GLY A 414 -55.33 -23.60 4.94
N ARG A 415 -54.85 -24.33 5.96
CA ARG A 415 -54.44 -23.77 7.26
C ARG A 415 -52.97 -24.05 7.55
N CYS A 416 -52.18 -22.98 7.46
CA CYS A 416 -50.76 -22.99 7.77
C CYS A 416 -50.45 -22.03 8.93
N MET A 417 -49.66 -22.48 9.91
CA MET A 417 -49.13 -21.60 10.96
C MET A 417 -47.70 -21.20 10.61
N ARG A 418 -47.42 -19.90 10.76
CA ARG A 418 -46.08 -19.34 10.60
C ARG A 418 -45.47 -19.16 11.97
N THR A 419 -44.38 -19.87 12.24
CA THR A 419 -43.68 -19.81 13.53
C THR A 419 -42.34 -19.12 13.34
N PRO A 420 -42.16 -17.87 13.81
CA PRO A 420 -40.86 -17.22 13.82
C PRO A 420 -39.90 -17.98 14.74
N ARG A 421 -38.69 -18.24 14.26
CA ARG A 421 -37.62 -18.89 14.99
C ARG A 421 -36.40 -17.98 15.05
N ARG A 422 -35.64 -18.14 16.13
CA ARG A 422 -34.40 -17.41 16.39
C ARG A 422 -33.44 -18.33 17.12
N ARG A 423 -32.21 -18.45 16.64
CA ARG A 423 -31.16 -19.25 17.29
C ARG A 423 -29.80 -18.60 17.17
N GLU A 424 -29.05 -18.58 18.26
CA GLU A 424 -27.64 -18.22 18.26
C GLU A 424 -26.81 -19.47 17.90
N LEU A 425 -25.96 -19.36 16.89
CA LEU A 425 -25.12 -20.44 16.38
C LEU A 425 -23.69 -19.93 16.22
N VAL A 426 -22.72 -20.83 16.43
CA VAL A 426 -21.31 -20.57 16.13
C VAL A 426 -21.02 -21.05 14.71
N VAL A 427 -20.33 -20.24 13.93
CA VAL A 427 -19.86 -20.63 12.60
C VAL A 427 -18.71 -21.62 12.79
N ASN A 428 -18.90 -22.88 12.42
CA ASN A 428 -17.85 -23.89 12.48
C ASN A 428 -17.07 -23.96 11.15
N GLY A 429 -15.92 -24.62 11.13
CA GLY A 429 -15.19 -24.93 9.90
C GLY A 429 -13.90 -24.13 9.69
N GLU A 430 -13.50 -23.94 8.44
CA GLU A 430 -12.19 -23.41 8.05
C GLU A 430 -12.31 -22.13 7.23
N LEU A 431 -11.30 -21.26 7.34
CA LEU A 431 -11.20 -20.07 6.49
C LEU A 431 -10.89 -20.47 5.05
N PRO A 432 -11.45 -19.75 4.05
CA PRO A 432 -11.11 -19.96 2.66
C PRO A 432 -9.62 -19.75 2.36
N THR A 433 -9.12 -20.45 1.35
CA THR A 433 -7.74 -20.30 0.87
C THR A 433 -7.59 -19.16 -0.12
N GLU A 434 -8.69 -18.74 -0.76
CA GLU A 434 -8.73 -17.64 -1.73
C GLU A 434 -9.92 -16.70 -1.44
N GLU A 435 -9.82 -15.48 -1.95
CA GLU A 435 -10.92 -14.52 -1.84
C GLU A 435 -12.14 -15.03 -2.62
N ARG A 436 -13.30 -15.11 -1.96
CA ARG A 436 -14.57 -15.60 -2.53
C ARG A 436 -14.63 -17.09 -2.90
N SER A 437 -13.63 -17.91 -2.57
CA SER A 437 -13.70 -19.36 -2.80
C SER A 437 -14.54 -20.12 -1.76
N GLY A 438 -14.80 -19.50 -0.61
CA GLY A 438 -15.51 -20.12 0.51
C GLY A 438 -17.01 -20.35 0.27
N LEU A 439 -17.56 -21.30 1.03
CA LEU A 439 -19.00 -21.61 1.07
C LEU A 439 -19.51 -21.62 2.52
N LEU A 440 -20.54 -20.84 2.82
CA LEU A 440 -21.27 -20.90 4.08
C LEU A 440 -22.46 -21.82 3.92
N GLU A 441 -22.42 -22.98 4.56
CA GLU A 441 -23.55 -23.88 4.61
C GLU A 441 -24.41 -23.59 5.85
N ILE A 442 -25.70 -23.35 5.62
CA ILE A 442 -26.71 -23.22 6.68
C ILE A 442 -27.65 -24.43 6.56
N ARG A 443 -27.47 -25.40 7.45
CA ARG A 443 -28.21 -26.67 7.41
C ARG A 443 -29.31 -26.65 8.46
N PHE A 444 -30.54 -26.93 8.01
CA PHE A 444 -31.71 -27.18 8.85
C PHE A 444 -31.99 -28.69 8.85
N GLY A 445 -31.53 -29.38 9.88
CA GLY A 445 -31.69 -30.83 10.04
C GLY A 445 -32.81 -31.21 10.99
N LYS A 446 -33.24 -32.48 10.95
CA LYS A 446 -34.22 -33.04 11.90
C LYS A 446 -33.80 -32.94 13.37
N TYR A 447 -32.48 -32.87 13.62
CA TYR A 447 -31.89 -32.85 14.95
C TYR A 447 -31.30 -31.48 15.33
N GLY A 448 -31.54 -30.45 14.53
CA GLY A 448 -31.13 -29.07 14.80
C GLY A 448 -30.47 -28.39 13.61
N GLU A 449 -30.07 -27.13 13.84
CA GLU A 449 -29.45 -26.28 12.85
C GLU A 449 -27.94 -26.20 13.05
N ALA A 450 -27.21 -26.17 11.95
CA ALA A 450 -25.76 -26.02 11.94
C ALA A 450 -25.34 -25.00 10.89
N ILE A 451 -24.26 -24.29 11.19
CA ILE A 451 -23.60 -23.38 10.26
C ILE A 451 -22.14 -23.78 10.14
N VAL A 452 -21.73 -24.09 8.92
CA VAL A 452 -20.37 -24.57 8.61
C VAL A 452 -19.82 -23.75 7.45
N MET A 453 -18.64 -23.19 7.64
CA MET A 453 -17.85 -22.55 6.60
C MET A 453 -16.85 -23.56 6.02
N HIS A 454 -16.94 -23.77 4.72
CA HIS A 454 -16.04 -24.62 3.97
C HIS A 454 -15.02 -23.78 3.22
N LYS A 455 -13.76 -24.23 3.19
CA LYS A 455 -12.66 -23.52 2.51
C LYS A 455 -12.87 -23.39 0.99
N ASP A 456 -13.50 -24.39 0.39
CA ASP A 456 -13.82 -24.51 -1.03
C ASP A 456 -14.99 -25.50 -1.26
N GLU A 457 -15.58 -25.52 -2.46
CA GLU A 457 -16.66 -26.46 -2.83
C GLU A 457 -16.20 -27.92 -2.87
N ALA A 458 -14.92 -28.18 -3.15
CA ALA A 458 -14.40 -29.55 -3.20
C ALA A 458 -14.35 -30.19 -1.80
N SER A 459 -14.25 -29.38 -0.75
CA SER A 459 -14.26 -29.80 0.64
C SER A 459 -15.65 -30.18 1.12
N PHE A 460 -16.70 -29.58 0.55
CA PHE A 460 -18.08 -29.96 0.80
C PHE A 460 -18.38 -31.38 0.28
N HIS A 461 -17.94 -31.73 -0.93
CA HIS A 461 -18.21 -33.04 -1.55
C HIS A 461 -17.47 -34.23 -0.91
N LYS A 462 -16.64 -34.00 0.11
CA LYS A 462 -15.90 -35.04 0.84
C LYS A 462 -16.58 -35.48 2.14
N GLN A 463 -17.69 -34.85 2.52
CA GLN A 463 -18.54 -35.21 3.67
C GLN A 463 -19.83 -35.85 3.18
#